data_AF-A0A6P2FEJ8-F1
#
_entry.id   AF-A0A6P2FEJ8-F1
#
_cell.length_a   1.000
_cell.length_b   1.000
_cell.length_c   1.000
_cell.angle_alpha   90.00
_cell.angle_beta   90.00
_cell.angle_gamma   90.00
#
_symmetry.space_group_name_H-M   'P 1'
#
loop_
_entity.id
_entity.type
_entity.pdbx_description
1 polymer ?
#
loop_
_entity_poly.entity_id
_entity_poly.type
_entity_poly.pdbx_seq_one_letter_code
_entity_poly.pdbx_strand_id
1 'polypeptide(L)'
;MMRWVTIEKAAEETGLPASFFHERTGVSGVWPEGKVWKWFDGRKLVDLEALYDFIDKRPSIQSNRGRKRAEPPCQNQPQHQPA
;
A
#
# COMPACT_ATOMS: atom_id res chain seq x y z
N MET A 1 10.81 -11.08 -16.70
CA MET A 1 11.98 -10.35 -17.24
C MET A 1 12.00 -8.97 -16.61
N MET A 2 13.01 -8.68 -15.77
CA MET A 2 13.06 -7.43 -14.98
C MET A 2 13.11 -6.20 -15.89
N ARG A 3 12.07 -5.36 -15.82
CA ARG A 3 11.90 -4.20 -16.71
C ARG A 3 12.05 -2.92 -15.88
N TRP A 4 13.30 -2.53 -15.66
CA TRP A 4 13.64 -1.28 -14.99
C TRP A 4 13.34 -0.09 -15.90
N VAL A 5 12.40 0.75 -15.50
CA VAL A 5 11.99 1.94 -16.25
C VAL A 5 12.00 3.16 -15.35
N THR A 6 12.15 4.35 -15.93
CA THR A 6 12.00 5.61 -15.22
C THR A 6 10.57 5.81 -14.72
N ILE A 7 10.39 6.63 -13.69
CA ILE A 7 9.06 6.96 -13.15
C ILE A 7 8.10 7.47 -14.23
N GLU A 8 8.54 8.35 -15.13
CA GLU A 8 7.68 8.86 -16.21
C GLU A 8 7.18 7.73 -17.11
N LYS A 9 8.08 6.83 -17.50
CA LYS A 9 7.71 5.66 -18.31
C LYS A 9 6.81 4.69 -17.55
N ALA A 10 7.03 4.50 -16.25
CA ALA A 10 6.13 3.70 -15.41
C ALA A 10 4.73 4.32 -15.34
N ALA A 11 4.64 5.65 -15.27
CA ALA A 11 3.37 6.37 -15.28
C ALA A 11 2.61 6.17 -16.59
N GLU A 12 3.29 6.24 -17.73
CA GLU A 12 2.70 5.95 -19.05
C GLU A 12 2.19 4.50 -19.16
N GLU A 13 2.99 3.51 -18.72
CA GLU A 13 2.66 2.09 -18.88
C GLU A 13 1.54 1.63 -17.93
N THR A 14 1.49 2.19 -16.72
CA THR A 14 0.47 1.82 -15.71
C THR A 14 -0.79 2.69 -15.79
N GLY A 15 -0.73 3.84 -16.45
CA GLY A 15 -1.78 4.85 -16.43
C GLY A 15 -1.92 5.59 -15.09
N LEU A 16 -0.97 5.41 -14.17
CA LEU A 16 -0.95 6.07 -12.86
C LEU A 16 -0.11 7.36 -12.92
N PRO A 17 -0.45 8.41 -12.16
CA PRO A 17 0.31 9.66 -12.21
C PRO A 17 1.72 9.50 -11.65
N ALA A 18 2.71 10.19 -12.21
CA ALA A 18 4.11 10.14 -11.75
C ALA A 18 4.26 10.49 -10.25
N SER A 19 3.44 11.42 -9.74
CA SER A 19 3.41 11.79 -8.31
C SER A 19 3.18 10.58 -7.39
N PHE A 20 2.33 9.65 -7.80
CA PHE A 20 2.05 8.42 -7.06
C PHE A 20 3.30 7.56 -6.84
N PHE A 21 4.15 7.46 -7.87
CA PHE A 21 5.42 6.76 -7.77
C PHE A 21 6.41 7.54 -6.91
N HIS A 22 6.48 8.87 -7.04
CA HIS A 22 7.36 9.70 -6.22
C HIS A 22 7.05 9.60 -4.72
N GLU A 23 5.77 9.62 -4.35
CA GLU A 23 5.31 9.47 -2.96
C GLU A 23 5.71 8.11 -2.39
N ARG A 24 5.54 7.03 -3.16
CA ARG A 24 5.76 5.66 -2.68
C ARG A 24 7.21 5.19 -2.71
N THR A 25 8.03 5.86 -3.52
CA THR A 25 9.50 5.66 -3.59
C THR A 25 10.27 6.73 -2.81
N GLY A 26 9.59 7.55 -2.00
CA GLY A 26 10.21 8.57 -1.14
C GLY A 26 10.80 8.00 0.16
N VAL A 27 11.38 8.87 0.99
CA VAL A 27 11.93 8.51 2.31
C VAL A 27 10.88 7.89 3.25
N SER A 28 9.63 8.34 3.13
CA SER A 28 8.46 7.78 3.83
C SER A 28 7.70 6.74 2.98
N GLY A 29 8.33 6.27 1.90
CA GLY A 29 7.73 5.36 0.94
C GLY A 29 7.44 3.98 1.54
N VAL A 30 6.34 3.38 1.10
CA VAL A 30 5.94 2.02 1.53
C VAL A 30 6.63 0.94 0.68
N TRP A 31 7.21 1.32 -0.46
CA TRP A 31 7.77 0.35 -1.40
C TRP A 31 9.22 0.00 -1.06
N PRO A 32 9.59 -1.29 -1.11
CA PRO A 32 10.94 -1.73 -0.78
C PRO A 32 11.94 -1.30 -1.86
N GLU A 33 12.97 -0.55 -1.44
CA GLU A 33 14.12 -0.18 -2.25
C GLU A 33 14.95 -1.44 -2.61
N GLY A 34 15.54 -1.46 -3.81
CA GLY A 34 16.29 -2.58 -4.37
C GLY A 34 15.42 -3.67 -4.99
N LYS A 35 14.16 -3.83 -4.54
CA LYS A 35 13.23 -4.84 -5.06
C LYS A 35 12.22 -4.27 -6.06
N VAL A 36 11.51 -3.22 -5.69
CA VAL A 36 10.47 -2.59 -6.55
C VAL A 36 11.02 -1.34 -7.22
N TRP A 37 11.90 -0.61 -6.54
CA TRP A 37 12.48 0.62 -7.06
C TRP A 37 13.93 0.77 -6.60
N LYS A 38 14.72 1.58 -7.32
CA LYS A 38 16.12 1.88 -6.96
C LYS A 38 16.53 3.26 -7.46
N TRP A 39 17.57 3.82 -6.85
CA TRP A 39 18.32 4.92 -7.42
C TRP A 39 19.32 4.41 -8.46
N PHE A 40 19.35 5.07 -9.60
CA PHE A 40 20.34 4.83 -10.64
C PHE A 40 20.64 6.14 -11.37
N ASP A 41 21.91 6.54 -11.35
CA ASP A 41 22.40 7.73 -12.05
C ASP A 41 21.58 9.01 -11.78
N GLY A 42 21.32 9.29 -10.49
CA GLY A 42 20.54 10.47 -10.06
C GLY A 42 19.04 10.41 -10.38
N ARG A 43 18.54 9.28 -10.90
CA ARG A 43 17.13 9.06 -11.23
C ARG A 43 16.58 7.87 -10.47
N LYS A 44 15.26 7.86 -10.27
CA LYS A 44 14.55 6.70 -9.72
C LYS A 44 14.09 5.80 -10.86
N LEU A 45 14.44 4.52 -10.74
CA LEU A 45 13.94 3.46 -11.60
C LEU A 45 12.98 2.57 -10.83
N VAL A 46 11.97 2.08 -11.51
CA VAL A 46 10.96 1.16 -11.01
C VAL A 46 10.99 -0.10 -11.86
N ASP A 47 11.01 -1.26 -11.24
CA ASP A 47 10.82 -2.52 -11.94
C ASP A 47 9.31 -2.80 -12.02
N LEU A 48 8.76 -2.73 -13.23
CA LEU A 48 7.32 -2.94 -13.44
C LEU A 48 6.88 -4.35 -13.07
N GLU A 49 7.69 -5.36 -13.37
CA GLU A 49 7.33 -6.75 -13.07
C GLU A 49 7.27 -6.96 -11.56
N ALA A 50 8.30 -6.51 -10.84
CA ALA A 50 8.34 -6.58 -9.37
C ALA A 50 7.22 -5.73 -8.72
N LEU A 51 6.83 -4.62 -9.34
CA LEU A 51 5.71 -3.80 -8.90
C LEU A 51 4.38 -4.55 -9.02
N TYR A 52 4.07 -5.13 -10.18
CA TYR A 52 2.84 -5.91 -10.37
C TYR A 52 2.79 -7.09 -9.40
N ASP A 53 3.89 -7.83 -9.28
CA ASP A 53 4.04 -8.90 -8.30
C ASP A 53 3.78 -8.43 -6.86
N PHE A 54 4.27 -7.24 -6.51
CA PHE A 54 4.07 -6.65 -5.19
C PHE A 54 2.62 -6.24 -4.95
N ILE A 55 1.94 -5.72 -5.98
CA ILE A 55 0.51 -5.36 -5.91
C ILE A 55 -0.35 -6.62 -5.81
N ASP A 56 -0.11 -7.62 -6.66
CA ASP A 56 -0.90 -8.86 -6.70
C ASP A 56 -0.74 -9.68 -5.42
N LYS A 57 0.46 -9.70 -4.83
CA LYS A 57 0.70 -10.38 -3.54
C LYS A 57 0.15 -9.61 -2.35
N ARG A 58 -0.15 -8.32 -2.49
CA ARG A 58 -0.69 -7.53 -1.39
C ARG A 58 -2.19 -7.80 -1.31
N PRO A 59 -2.68 -8.53 -0.28
CA PRO A 59 -4.12 -8.74 -0.13
C PRO A 59 -4.80 -7.37 -0.09
N SER A 60 -5.98 -7.28 -0.70
CA SER A 60 -6.82 -6.07 -0.66
C SER A 60 -7.05 -5.68 0.80
N ILE A 61 -6.26 -4.73 1.29
CA ILE A 61 -6.40 -4.24 2.66
C ILE A 61 -7.69 -3.45 2.66
N GLN A 62 -8.74 -4.04 3.25
CA GLN A 62 -10.01 -3.37 3.43
C GLN A 62 -9.75 -2.01 4.09
N SER A 63 -10.20 -0.95 3.41
CA SER A 63 -10.12 0.41 3.95
C SER A 63 -10.86 0.45 5.29
N ASN A 64 -10.15 0.79 6.36
CA ASN A 64 -10.78 1.09 7.65
C ASN A 64 -11.43 2.48 7.66
N ARG A 65 -11.38 3.23 6.55
CA ARG A 65 -11.97 4.56 6.44
C ARG A 65 -13.50 4.44 6.52
N GLY A 66 -14.06 4.80 7.67
CA GLY A 66 -15.49 4.70 7.97
C GLY A 66 -15.90 3.46 8.77
N ARG A 67 -14.99 2.52 9.05
CA ARG A 67 -15.30 1.40 9.95
C ARG A 67 -15.27 1.92 11.39
N LYS A 68 -16.45 2.25 11.93
CA LYS A 68 -16.61 2.56 13.36
C LYS A 68 -15.99 1.41 14.16
N ARG A 69 -15.16 1.74 15.16
CA ARG A 69 -14.69 0.75 16.14
C ARG A 69 -15.92 0.00 16.62
N ALA A 70 -15.95 -1.33 16.46
CA ALA A 70 -17.02 -2.13 17.00
C ALA A 70 -17.10 -1.82 18.49
N GLU A 71 -18.19 -1.20 18.91
CA GLU A 71 -18.49 -1.00 20.32
C GLU A 71 -18.41 -2.36 21.02
N PRO A 72 -17.84 -2.45 22.24
CA PRO A 72 -17.79 -3.72 22.95
C PRO A 72 -19.21 -4.29 23.10
N PRO A 73 -19.39 -5.63 23.00
CA PRO A 73 -20.70 -6.24 23.14
C PRO A 73 -21.28 -5.89 24.51
N CYS A 74 -22.52 -5.42 24.52
CA CYS A 74 -23.30 -5.12 25.71
C CYS A 74 -23.12 -6.25 26.74
N GLN A 75 -22.57 -5.93 27.91
CA GLN A 75 -22.49 -6.86 29.02
C GLN A 75 -23.92 -7.13 29.53
N ASN A 76 -24.43 -8.33 29.22
CA ASN A 76 -25.63 -8.88 29.83
C ASN A 76 -25.39 -9.12 31.32
N GLN A 77 -26.21 -8.45 32.16
CA GLN A 77 -26.66 -8.67 33.55
C GLN A 77 -25.90 -9.61 34.52
N PRO A 78 -26.05 -9.32 35.83
CA PRO A 78 -26.50 -10.36 36.76
C PRO A 78 -27.86 -10.04 37.40
N GLN A 79 -28.71 -11.07 37.40
CA GLN A 79 -29.95 -11.20 38.17
C GLN A 79 -29.69 -11.13 39.69
N HIS A 80 -30.48 -10.34 40.44
CA HIS A 80 -31.01 -10.74 41.75
C HIS A 80 -32.16 -9.81 42.21
N GLN A 81 -33.38 -10.37 42.28
CA GLN A 81 -34.46 -9.99 43.21
C GLN A 81 -34.11 -10.53 44.62
N PRO A 82 -34.96 -10.40 45.67
CA PRO A 82 -35.78 -9.29 46.19
C PRO A 82 -35.49 -9.03 47.70
N ALA A 83 -36.16 -8.04 48.31
CA ALA A 83 -36.73 -8.10 49.67
C ALA A 83 -37.74 -6.96 49.85
#